data_AF-A0A2W6HWW4-F1
#
_entry.id   AF-A0A2W6HWW4-F1
#
_cell.length_a   1.000
_cell.length_b   1.000
_cell.length_c   1.000
_cell.angle_alpha   90.00
_cell.angle_beta   90.00
_cell.angle_gamma   90.00
#
_symmetry.space_group_name_H-M   'P 1'
#
loop_
_entity.id
_entity.type
_entity.pdbx_description
1 polymer ?
#
loop_
_entity_poly.entity_id
_entity_poly.type
_entity_poly.pdbx_seq_one_letter_code
_entity_poly.pdbx_strand_id
1 'polypeptide(L)'
;MLGIHRWLRAGLIFTLAGALGACSSRAPDALEPLDLVKPIVVAEPGQVVRFEFETNARNFQLGRTYALELELQRQGTRRPDEPDVGTSRVPFEVTLQQWGTDAWKDVPTYDSYQAGVLNAGEQLPEWHASSEWRYTSPHMGSDGQYTLSLVALPLEPDTRYRVQVRTAQASPELQHYSAQLRVHAARPPGK
;
A
#
# COMPACT_ATOMS: atom_id res chain seq x y z
N MET A 1 -22.13 86.61 31.84
CA MET A 1 -21.28 87.00 30.69
C MET A 1 -20.36 85.84 30.38
N LEU A 2 -20.31 85.43 29.09
CA LEU A 2 -19.37 84.50 28.44
C LEU A 2 -19.22 83.09 29.07
N GLY A 3 -19.29 81.97 28.35
CA GLY A 3 -19.33 81.75 26.91
C GLY A 3 -19.58 80.25 26.63
N ILE A 4 -20.17 80.01 25.46
CA ILE A 4 -20.56 78.72 24.89
C ILE A 4 -19.38 78.19 24.04
N HIS A 5 -19.07 76.89 24.07
CA HIS A 5 -18.62 76.03 22.95
C HIS A 5 -18.64 74.57 23.46
N ARG A 6 -19.66 73.72 23.22
CA ARG A 6 -20.05 72.93 22.03
C ARG A 6 -18.95 72.03 21.42
N TRP A 7 -19.31 70.74 21.29
CA TRP A 7 -18.83 69.67 20.37
C TRP A 7 -17.71 68.76 20.93
N LEU A 8 -17.69 67.43 20.78
CA LEU A 8 -18.44 66.45 19.96
C LEU A 8 -18.14 65.01 20.48
N ARG A 9 -19.17 64.16 20.52
CA ARG A 9 -19.27 62.70 20.21
C ARG A 9 -18.15 61.67 20.49
N ALA A 10 -18.68 60.47 20.76
CA ALA A 10 -18.14 59.11 20.62
C ALA A 10 -17.22 58.66 21.77
N GLY A 11 -17.43 57.56 22.47
CA GLY A 11 -18.24 56.37 22.18
C GLY A 11 -17.44 55.16 22.66
N LEU A 12 -18.16 54.06 22.92
CA LEU A 12 -17.67 52.68 23.02
C LEU A 12 -17.31 52.14 24.42
N ILE A 13 -18.26 51.35 24.90
CA ILE A 13 -18.18 50.33 25.95
C ILE A 13 -17.34 49.16 25.40
N PHE A 14 -16.38 48.68 26.18
CA PHE A 14 -15.85 47.31 26.04
C PHE A 14 -15.66 46.68 27.42
N THR A 15 -16.71 45.99 27.87
CA THR A 15 -16.59 44.77 28.65
C THR A 15 -15.99 43.69 27.75
N LEU A 16 -14.85 43.10 28.12
CA LEU A 16 -14.48 41.77 27.63
C LEU A 16 -13.62 41.04 28.66
N ALA A 17 -14.29 40.39 29.60
CA ALA A 17 -13.79 39.19 30.23
C ALA A 17 -13.92 38.06 29.20
N GLY A 18 -12.80 37.68 28.58
CA GLY A 18 -12.72 36.55 27.66
C GLY A 18 -11.98 35.41 28.36
N ALA A 19 -12.74 34.39 28.75
CA ALA A 19 -12.23 33.17 29.34
C ALA A 19 -11.15 32.52 28.46
N LEU A 20 -10.10 32.00 29.12
CA LEU A 20 -9.12 31.08 28.56
C LEU A 20 -9.84 29.79 28.14
N GLY A 21 -10.47 29.81 26.97
CA GLY A 21 -10.85 28.61 26.24
C GLY A 21 -9.60 27.99 25.65
N ALA A 22 -8.87 27.23 26.46
CA ALA A 22 -7.91 26.26 25.95
C ALA A 22 -8.72 25.24 25.13
N CYS A 23 -8.84 25.49 23.83
CA CYS A 23 -9.25 24.49 22.87
C CYS A 23 -8.22 23.37 22.93
N SER A 24 -8.46 22.36 23.79
CA SER A 24 -7.85 21.04 23.66
C SER A 24 -8.38 20.41 22.38
N SER A 25 -7.98 20.93 21.22
CA SER A 25 -7.93 20.15 20.00
C SER A 25 -6.81 19.14 20.22
N ARG A 26 -7.13 18.03 20.88
CA ARG A 26 -6.35 16.82 20.72
C ARG A 26 -6.33 16.59 19.21
N ALA A 27 -5.17 16.79 18.58
CA ALA A 27 -4.98 16.40 17.20
C ALA A 27 -5.52 14.96 17.08
N PRO A 28 -6.36 14.65 16.08
CA PRO A 28 -6.83 13.29 15.91
C PRO A 28 -5.61 12.38 15.90
N ASP A 29 -5.60 11.36 16.77
CA ASP A 29 -4.51 10.39 16.87
C ASP A 29 -4.15 9.93 15.45
N ALA A 30 -2.86 9.88 15.12
CA ALA A 30 -2.41 9.57 13.77
C ALA A 30 -3.05 8.26 13.29
N LEU A 31 -3.65 8.30 12.10
CA LEU A 31 -4.24 7.14 11.44
C LEU A 31 -3.13 6.11 11.18
N GLU A 32 -3.13 4.98 11.89
CA GLU A 32 -2.18 3.89 11.65
C GLU A 32 -2.44 3.29 10.26
N PRO A 33 -1.53 3.42 9.28
CA PRO A 33 -1.76 2.93 7.93
C PRO A 33 -1.86 1.41 7.91
N LEU A 34 -2.59 0.87 6.92
CA LEU A 34 -2.53 -0.56 6.64
C LEU A 34 -1.10 -0.93 6.24
N ASP A 35 -0.45 -1.74 7.06
CA ASP A 35 0.90 -2.26 6.82
C ASP A 35 1.05 -3.67 7.44
N LEU A 36 0.96 -4.71 6.62
CA LEU A 36 1.04 -6.10 7.05
C LEU A 36 2.18 -6.80 6.35
N VAL A 37 3.06 -7.46 7.10
CA VAL A 37 4.23 -8.14 6.55
C VAL A 37 4.24 -9.61 6.99
N LYS A 38 4.55 -10.52 6.07
CA LYS A 38 4.77 -11.95 6.37
C LYS A 38 5.90 -12.53 5.53
N PRO A 39 6.78 -13.36 6.11
CA PRO A 39 7.85 -14.02 5.37
C PRO A 39 7.29 -15.04 4.37
N ILE A 40 7.99 -15.24 3.27
CA ILE A 40 7.71 -16.28 2.27
C ILE A 40 9.02 -16.89 1.78
N VAL A 41 9.00 -18.17 1.41
CA VAL A 41 10.11 -18.84 0.72
C VAL A 41 9.79 -18.81 -0.76
N VAL A 42 10.62 -18.15 -1.56
CA VAL A 42 10.45 -18.05 -3.03
C VAL A 42 11.33 -19.01 -3.82
N ALA A 43 12.31 -19.64 -3.15
CA ALA A 43 13.22 -20.62 -3.77
C ALA A 43 12.54 -21.97 -4.02
N GLU A 44 11.35 -22.20 -3.50
CA GLU A 44 10.57 -23.43 -3.62
C GLU A 44 9.15 -23.11 -4.10
N PRO A 45 8.49 -24.00 -4.88
CA PRO A 45 7.12 -23.79 -5.29
C PRO A 45 6.14 -24.21 -4.19
N GLY A 46 4.91 -23.71 -4.27
CA GLY A 46 3.81 -24.14 -3.42
C GLY A 46 3.75 -23.59 -1.99
N GLN A 47 4.70 -22.75 -1.56
CA GLN A 47 4.64 -22.08 -0.26
C GLN A 47 3.45 -21.11 -0.20
N VAL A 48 2.67 -21.16 0.88
CA VAL A 48 1.43 -20.37 1.03
C VAL A 48 1.54 -19.37 2.18
N VAL A 49 1.14 -18.13 1.92
CA VAL A 49 1.00 -17.08 2.92
C VAL A 49 -0.42 -16.52 2.86
N ARG A 50 -1.03 -16.29 4.02
CA ARG A 50 -2.38 -15.71 4.14
C ARG A 50 -2.39 -14.47 5.03
N PHE A 51 -2.99 -13.39 4.52
CA PHE A 51 -3.37 -12.19 5.26
C PHE A 51 -4.89 -12.18 5.43
N GLU A 52 -5.35 -11.76 6.61
CA GLU A 52 -6.74 -11.39 6.84
C GLU A 52 -6.73 -10.06 7.59
N PHE A 53 -7.52 -9.10 7.13
CA PHE A 53 -7.57 -7.76 7.69
C PHE A 53 -8.89 -7.10 7.38
N GLU A 54 -9.17 -6.00 8.08
CA GLU A 54 -10.34 -5.17 7.87
C GLU A 54 -9.89 -3.73 7.63
N THR A 55 -10.37 -3.15 6.55
CA THR A 55 -10.19 -1.73 6.28
C THR A 55 -11.13 -0.93 7.17
N ASN A 56 -10.70 0.23 7.63
CA ASN A 56 -11.52 1.17 8.39
C ASN A 56 -10.95 2.58 8.26
N ALA A 57 -11.63 3.57 8.83
CA ALA A 57 -11.20 4.97 8.77
C ALA A 57 -9.76 5.24 9.27
N ARG A 58 -9.16 4.34 10.06
CA ARG A 58 -7.78 4.47 10.58
C ARG A 58 -6.73 3.97 9.61
N ASN A 59 -7.00 2.88 8.88
CA ASN A 59 -6.00 2.22 8.04
C ASN A 59 -6.27 2.33 6.54
N PHE A 60 -7.42 2.89 6.16
CA PHE A 60 -7.83 3.12 4.79
C PHE A 60 -7.98 4.61 4.47
N GLN A 61 -7.54 4.99 3.27
CA GLN A 61 -7.57 6.35 2.75
C GLN A 61 -8.15 6.31 1.34
N LEU A 62 -9.26 7.01 1.14
CA LEU A 62 -9.91 7.10 -0.17
C LEU A 62 -8.96 7.71 -1.20
N GLY A 63 -8.90 7.13 -2.40
CA GLY A 63 -8.02 7.57 -3.48
C GLY A 63 -6.55 7.13 -3.34
N ARG A 64 -6.18 6.41 -2.28
CA ARG A 64 -4.89 5.70 -2.23
C ARG A 64 -4.98 4.35 -2.92
N THR A 65 -3.94 4.00 -3.66
CA THR A 65 -3.75 2.64 -4.15
C THR A 65 -3.16 1.80 -3.02
N TYR A 66 -3.71 0.60 -2.81
CA TYR A 66 -3.11 -0.41 -1.95
C TYR A 66 -2.46 -1.47 -2.81
N ALA A 67 -1.39 -2.08 -2.31
CA ALA A 67 -0.60 -3.05 -3.06
C ALA A 67 -0.23 -4.24 -2.18
N LEU A 68 -0.07 -5.38 -2.86
CA LEU A 68 0.71 -6.50 -2.38
C LEU A 68 2.08 -6.43 -3.08
N GLU A 69 3.15 -6.43 -2.30
CA GLU A 69 4.53 -6.36 -2.80
C GLU A 69 5.38 -7.48 -2.23
N LEU A 70 6.42 -7.85 -2.98
CA LEU A 70 7.49 -8.74 -2.54
C LEU A 70 8.70 -7.87 -2.17
N GLU A 71 9.09 -7.89 -0.91
CA GLU A 71 10.31 -7.28 -0.43
C GLU A 71 11.40 -8.35 -0.32
N LEU A 72 12.55 -8.07 -0.92
CA LEU A 72 13.72 -8.94 -0.96
C LEU A 72 14.90 -8.24 -0.31
N GLN A 73 15.57 -8.95 0.59
CA GLN A 73 16.77 -8.49 1.28
C GLN A 73 17.87 -9.53 1.12
N ARG A 74 18.98 -9.14 0.47
CA ARG A 74 20.15 -10.01 0.30
C ARG A 74 20.69 -10.42 1.66
N GLN A 75 20.99 -11.71 1.76
CA GLN A 75 21.64 -12.33 2.91
C GLN A 75 23.13 -12.52 2.59
N GLY A 76 23.98 -11.74 3.26
CA GLY A 76 25.43 -11.79 3.10
C GLY A 76 26.01 -10.82 2.05
N THR A 77 27.27 -11.05 1.69
CA THR A 77 28.02 -10.20 0.75
C THR A 77 27.54 -10.38 -0.69
N ARG A 78 27.59 -9.29 -1.46
CA ARG A 78 27.31 -9.29 -2.90
C ARG A 78 28.15 -10.36 -3.59
N ARG A 79 27.55 -11.12 -4.51
CA ARG A 79 28.26 -12.14 -5.28
C ARG A 79 28.43 -11.73 -6.75
N PRO A 80 29.48 -12.21 -7.44
CA PRO A 80 29.67 -11.92 -8.85
C PRO A 80 28.55 -12.46 -9.76
N ASP A 81 27.87 -13.52 -9.32
CA ASP A 81 26.80 -14.26 -10.02
C ASP A 81 25.39 -13.91 -9.50
N GLU A 82 25.24 -12.80 -8.77
CA GLU A 82 23.96 -12.38 -8.21
C GLU A 82 22.95 -12.04 -9.32
N PRO A 83 21.68 -12.50 -9.22
CA PRO A 83 20.69 -12.19 -10.24
C PRO A 83 20.41 -10.70 -10.29
N ASP A 84 20.07 -10.20 -11.48
CA ASP A 84 19.51 -8.86 -11.61
C ASP A 84 18.05 -8.86 -11.13
N VAL A 85 17.88 -8.63 -9.82
CA VAL A 85 16.57 -8.56 -9.17
C VAL A 85 15.69 -7.47 -9.78
N GLY A 86 16.28 -6.42 -10.36
CA GLY A 86 15.59 -5.37 -11.09
C GLY A 86 14.92 -5.86 -12.39
N THR A 87 15.13 -7.11 -12.79
CA THR A 87 14.45 -7.74 -13.92
C THR A 87 13.77 -9.06 -13.56
N SER A 88 13.82 -9.46 -12.28
CA SER A 88 13.21 -10.70 -11.79
C SER A 88 11.68 -10.65 -11.87
N ARG A 89 11.12 -11.76 -12.36
CA ARG A 89 9.68 -11.95 -12.59
C ARG A 89 9.23 -13.17 -11.80
N VAL A 90 9.11 -13.02 -10.50
CA VAL A 90 8.73 -14.11 -9.60
C VAL A 90 7.23 -14.35 -9.74
N PRO A 91 6.78 -15.56 -10.11
CA PRO A 91 5.36 -15.85 -10.32
C PRO A 91 4.66 -16.32 -9.05
N PHE A 92 3.48 -15.75 -8.79
CA PHE A 92 2.60 -16.15 -7.70
C PHE A 92 1.18 -16.43 -8.18
N GLU A 93 0.50 -17.37 -7.53
CA GLU A 93 -0.95 -17.43 -7.52
C GLU A 93 -1.44 -16.48 -6.41
N VAL A 94 -2.31 -15.53 -6.75
CA VAL A 94 -2.84 -14.55 -5.80
C VAL A 94 -4.36 -14.59 -5.83
N THR A 95 -4.95 -14.85 -4.66
CA THR A 95 -6.40 -14.78 -4.46
C THR A 95 -6.71 -13.68 -3.47
N LEU A 96 -7.48 -12.68 -3.90
CA LEU A 96 -8.09 -11.68 -3.04
C LEU A 96 -9.56 -12.05 -2.86
N GLN A 97 -10.01 -12.10 -1.61
CA GLN A 97 -11.41 -12.31 -1.28
C GLN A 97 -11.89 -11.20 -0.36
N GLN A 98 -13.12 -10.75 -0.56
CA GLN A 98 -13.80 -9.84 0.35
C GLN A 98 -14.91 -10.58 1.09
N TRP A 99 -15.12 -10.23 2.36
CA TRP A 99 -16.23 -10.74 3.15
C TRP A 99 -17.49 -9.97 2.79
N GLY A 100 -18.47 -10.66 2.21
CA GLY A 100 -19.80 -10.11 1.91
C GLY A 100 -20.83 -10.55 2.94
N THR A 101 -22.07 -10.78 2.49
CA THR A 101 -23.19 -11.30 3.30
C THR A 101 -22.93 -12.76 3.68
N ASP A 102 -22.10 -12.96 4.71
CA ASP A 102 -21.75 -14.24 5.34
C ASP A 102 -20.91 -15.21 4.48
N ALA A 103 -20.30 -14.73 3.40
CA ALA A 103 -19.42 -15.53 2.55
C ALA A 103 -18.23 -14.72 2.02
N TRP A 104 -17.14 -15.44 1.74
CA TRP A 104 -16.00 -14.91 0.98
C TRP A 104 -16.35 -14.86 -0.51
N LYS A 105 -16.16 -13.71 -1.14
CA LYS A 105 -16.31 -13.51 -2.58
C LYS A 105 -14.98 -13.13 -3.19
N ASP A 106 -14.62 -13.78 -4.29
CA ASP A 106 -13.40 -13.47 -5.02
C ASP A 106 -13.46 -12.08 -5.66
N VAL A 107 -12.36 -11.36 -5.56
CA VAL A 107 -12.14 -10.05 -6.15
C VAL A 107 -11.01 -10.17 -7.17
N PRO A 108 -11.22 -9.81 -8.44
CA PRO A 108 -10.17 -9.87 -9.44
C PRO A 108 -8.95 -9.04 -9.05
N THR A 109 -7.77 -9.62 -9.26
CA THR A 109 -6.48 -8.93 -9.16
C THR A 109 -5.70 -9.14 -10.44
N TYR A 110 -4.85 -8.17 -10.78
CA TYR A 110 -4.04 -8.19 -11.99
C TYR A 110 -2.64 -7.71 -11.64
N ASP A 111 -1.62 -8.35 -12.22
CA ASP A 111 -0.28 -7.80 -12.22
C ASP A 111 -0.19 -6.62 -13.20
N SER A 112 0.94 -5.91 -13.22
CA SER A 112 1.11 -4.73 -14.08
C SER A 112 0.98 -5.04 -15.57
N TYR A 113 1.35 -6.24 -16.01
CA TYR A 113 1.32 -6.64 -17.42
C TYR A 113 -0.10 -6.96 -17.86
N GLN A 114 -0.84 -7.70 -17.03
CA GLN A 114 -2.26 -7.97 -17.23
C GLN A 114 -3.09 -6.68 -17.17
N ALA A 115 -2.75 -5.76 -16.26
CA ALA A 115 -3.38 -4.44 -16.20
C ALA A 115 -3.11 -3.62 -17.47
N GLY A 116 -1.90 -3.68 -18.05
CA GLY A 116 -1.58 -3.04 -19.33
C GLY A 116 -2.46 -3.55 -20.48
N VAL A 117 -2.68 -4.86 -20.55
CA VAL A 117 -3.59 -5.47 -21.53
C VAL A 117 -5.02 -4.97 -21.35
N LEU A 118 -5.53 -4.97 -20.11
CA LEU A 118 -6.91 -4.56 -19.82
C LEU A 118 -7.16 -3.07 -20.05
N ASN A 119 -6.21 -2.23 -19.67
CA ASN A 119 -6.40 -0.77 -19.66
C ASN A 119 -5.98 -0.10 -20.97
N ALA A 120 -4.99 -0.67 -21.68
CA ALA A 120 -4.39 -0.05 -22.85
C ALA A 120 -4.39 -0.95 -24.09
N GLY A 121 -4.91 -2.18 -24.01
CA GLY A 121 -4.93 -3.12 -25.14
C GLY A 121 -3.53 -3.61 -25.53
N GLU A 122 -2.57 -3.55 -24.60
CA GLU A 122 -1.23 -4.09 -24.80
C GLU A 122 -1.27 -5.62 -24.98
N GLN A 123 -0.23 -6.18 -25.58
CA GLN A 123 -0.06 -7.63 -25.63
C GLN A 123 0.67 -8.11 -24.38
N LEU A 124 0.22 -9.24 -23.82
CA LEU A 124 1.00 -9.90 -22.76
C LEU A 124 2.39 -10.26 -23.31
N PRO A 125 3.46 -10.00 -22.56
CA PRO A 125 4.79 -10.42 -22.97
C PRO A 125 4.85 -11.94 -23.18
N GLU A 126 5.61 -12.40 -24.18
CA GLU A 126 5.69 -13.84 -24.52
C GLU A 126 6.15 -14.73 -23.36
N TRP A 127 6.92 -14.18 -22.42
CA TRP A 127 7.39 -14.90 -21.24
C TRP A 127 6.33 -15.05 -20.14
N HIS A 128 5.22 -14.32 -20.22
CA HIS A 128 4.10 -14.41 -19.26
C HIS A 128 3.35 -15.72 -19.52
N ALA A 129 3.73 -16.77 -18.78
CA ALA A 129 3.39 -18.14 -19.14
C ALA A 129 1.96 -18.55 -18.79
N SER A 130 1.22 -17.74 -18.02
CA SER A 130 -0.11 -18.12 -17.50
C SER A 130 -0.94 -16.89 -17.11
N SER A 131 -2.19 -16.82 -17.59
CA SER A 131 -3.18 -15.82 -17.14
C SER A 131 -3.55 -15.93 -15.66
N GLU A 132 -3.32 -17.09 -15.05
CA GLU A 132 -3.64 -17.36 -13.65
C GLU A 132 -2.55 -16.87 -12.70
N TRP A 133 -1.36 -16.57 -13.21
CA TRP A 133 -0.23 -16.12 -12.40
C TRP A 133 -0.13 -14.60 -12.38
N ARG A 134 0.44 -14.10 -11.30
CA ARG A 134 0.81 -12.70 -11.10
C ARG A 134 2.32 -12.65 -11.00
N TYR A 135 2.92 -11.91 -11.91
CA TYR A 135 4.37 -11.74 -11.95
C TYR A 135 4.77 -10.44 -11.30
N THR A 136 5.85 -10.50 -10.51
CA THR A 136 6.43 -9.29 -9.95
C THR A 136 6.92 -8.35 -11.05
N SER A 137 6.78 -7.05 -10.82
CA SER A 137 7.44 -6.00 -11.57
C SER A 137 8.30 -5.13 -10.67
N PRO A 138 9.44 -4.61 -11.17
CA PRO A 138 10.32 -3.77 -10.38
C PRO A 138 9.60 -2.49 -9.95
N HIS A 139 9.63 -2.20 -8.64
CA HIS A 139 9.11 -0.94 -8.11
C HIS A 139 10.23 -0.02 -7.67
N MET A 140 11.09 -0.51 -6.77
CA MET A 140 12.19 0.24 -6.18
C MET A 140 13.25 -0.74 -5.69
N GLY A 141 14.52 -0.35 -5.68
CA GLY A 141 15.55 -1.14 -5.02
C GLY A 141 16.94 -0.94 -5.58
N SER A 142 17.91 -1.12 -4.69
CA SER A 142 19.34 -1.07 -4.99
C SER A 142 20.11 -1.78 -3.87
N ASP A 143 21.35 -2.17 -4.15
CA ASP A 143 22.30 -2.63 -3.15
C ASP A 143 21.83 -3.80 -2.26
N GLY A 144 21.00 -4.69 -2.81
CA GLY A 144 20.51 -5.88 -2.09
C GLY A 144 19.21 -5.67 -1.33
N GLN A 145 18.57 -4.51 -1.47
CA GLN A 145 17.22 -4.24 -0.98
C GLN A 145 16.32 -3.95 -2.17
N TYR A 146 15.29 -4.77 -2.35
CA TYR A 146 14.38 -4.63 -3.47
C TYR A 146 12.93 -4.73 -3.00
N THR A 147 12.09 -3.91 -3.60
CA THR A 147 10.64 -3.96 -3.51
C THR A 147 10.13 -4.19 -4.92
N LEU A 148 9.43 -5.30 -5.12
CA LEU A 148 8.82 -5.67 -6.38
C LEU A 148 7.30 -5.64 -6.21
N SER A 149 6.60 -4.86 -7.03
CA SER A 149 5.14 -4.83 -7.01
C SER A 149 4.58 -6.14 -7.56
N LEU A 150 3.57 -6.70 -6.90
CA LEU A 150 2.92 -7.94 -7.34
C LEU A 150 1.52 -7.67 -7.90
N VAL A 151 0.61 -7.11 -7.09
CA VAL A 151 -0.73 -6.70 -7.55
C VAL A 151 -1.19 -5.43 -6.83
N ALA A 152 -1.98 -4.62 -7.53
CA ALA A 152 -2.80 -3.61 -6.90
C ALA A 152 -4.02 -4.27 -6.24
N LEU A 153 -4.37 -3.84 -5.03
CA LEU A 153 -5.49 -4.35 -4.25
C LEU A 153 -6.64 -3.33 -4.34
N PRO A 154 -7.77 -3.68 -5.00
CA PRO A 154 -8.96 -2.82 -5.07
C PRO A 154 -9.74 -2.87 -3.76
N LEU A 155 -9.18 -2.28 -2.71
CA LEU A 155 -9.78 -2.26 -1.38
C LEU A 155 -10.85 -1.17 -1.27
N GLU A 156 -11.93 -1.48 -0.55
CA GLU A 156 -13.01 -0.59 -0.16
C GLU A 156 -12.92 -0.28 1.34
N PRO A 157 -13.46 0.86 1.82
CA PRO A 157 -13.51 1.15 3.25
C PRO A 157 -14.42 0.16 4.00
N ASP A 158 -14.18 0.01 5.32
CA ASP A 158 -15.04 -0.74 6.25
C ASP A 158 -15.36 -2.17 5.79
N THR A 159 -14.38 -2.82 5.14
CA THR A 159 -14.54 -4.12 4.49
C THR A 159 -13.44 -5.08 4.94
N ARG A 160 -13.84 -6.32 5.23
CA ARG A 160 -12.91 -7.39 5.61
C ARG A 160 -12.41 -8.13 4.37
N TYR A 161 -11.10 -8.32 4.29
CA TYR A 161 -10.41 -8.99 3.20
C TYR A 161 -9.59 -10.18 3.67
N ARG A 162 -9.38 -11.11 2.74
CA ARG A 162 -8.41 -12.19 2.82
C ARG A 162 -7.56 -12.18 1.55
N VAL A 163 -6.24 -12.14 1.72
CA VAL A 163 -5.28 -12.31 0.63
C VAL A 163 -4.55 -13.62 0.86
N GLN A 164 -4.63 -14.53 -0.10
CA GLN A 164 -3.82 -15.73 -0.13
C GLN A 164 -2.83 -15.65 -1.29
N VAL A 165 -1.58 -15.93 -0.99
CA VAL A 165 -0.48 -15.89 -1.95
C VAL A 165 0.21 -17.24 -1.92
N ARG A 166 0.45 -17.80 -3.09
CA ARG A 166 1.20 -19.05 -3.25
C ARG A 166 2.29 -18.88 -4.30
N THR A 167 3.50 -19.32 -4.00
CA THR A 167 4.58 -19.37 -5.00
C THR A 167 4.19 -20.34 -6.11
N ALA A 168 4.03 -19.85 -7.33
CA ALA A 168 3.60 -20.67 -8.46
C ALA A 168 4.75 -21.52 -9.00
N GLN A 169 5.93 -20.93 -9.07
CA GLN A 169 7.17 -21.57 -9.51
C GLN A 169 8.31 -21.20 -8.57
N ALA A 170 9.32 -22.08 -8.48
CA ALA A 170 10.55 -21.79 -7.76
C ALA A 170 11.37 -20.70 -8.47
N SER A 171 11.93 -19.79 -7.69
CA SER A 171 12.98 -18.84 -8.06
C SER A 171 14.29 -19.17 -7.33
N PRO A 172 14.99 -20.25 -7.72
CA PRO A 172 16.21 -20.70 -7.02
C PRO A 172 17.32 -19.64 -7.02
N GLU A 173 17.36 -18.76 -8.02
CA GLU A 173 18.27 -17.62 -8.08
C GLU A 173 18.13 -16.67 -6.88
N LEU A 174 16.96 -16.65 -6.22
CA LEU A 174 16.69 -15.83 -5.04
C LEU A 174 16.99 -16.54 -3.70
N GLN A 175 17.59 -17.73 -3.71
CA GLN A 175 17.91 -18.49 -2.47
C GLN A 175 18.81 -17.75 -1.47
N HIS A 176 19.52 -16.70 -1.92
CA HIS A 176 20.37 -15.84 -1.08
C HIS A 176 19.68 -14.57 -0.62
N TYR A 177 18.36 -14.49 -0.78
CA TYR A 177 17.53 -13.39 -0.31
C TYR A 177 16.54 -13.90 0.74
N SER A 178 16.35 -13.13 1.80
CA SER A 178 15.12 -13.26 2.59
C SER A 178 14.00 -12.55 1.85
N ALA A 179 12.84 -13.20 1.77
CA ALA A 179 11.67 -12.68 1.09
C ALA A 179 10.52 -12.49 2.07
N GLN A 180 9.80 -11.38 1.93
CA GLN A 180 8.57 -11.12 2.65
C GLN A 180 7.53 -10.46 1.75
N LEU A 181 6.27 -10.82 1.97
CA LEU A 181 5.13 -10.19 1.34
C LEU A 181 4.62 -9.06 2.23
N ARG A 182 4.28 -7.93 1.61
CA ARG A 182 3.76 -6.76 2.30
C ARG A 182 2.46 -6.28 1.67
N VAL A 183 1.42 -6.11 2.49
CA VAL A 183 0.16 -5.45 2.13
C VAL A 183 0.18 -4.05 2.72
N HIS A 184 0.16 -3.02 1.87
CA HIS A 184 0.23 -1.64 2.33
C HIS A 184 -0.36 -0.63 1.35
N ALA A 185 -0.49 0.63 1.78
CA ALA A 185 -0.78 1.74 0.89
C ALA A 185 0.45 2.03 0.01
N ALA A 186 0.32 1.83 -1.31
CA ALA A 186 1.39 2.07 -2.26
C ALA A 186 1.87 3.53 -2.20
N ARG A 187 3.19 3.72 -2.36
CA ARG A 187 3.75 5.07 -2.41
C ARG A 187 3.22 5.79 -3.67
N PRO A 188 2.79 7.05 -3.55
CA PRO A 188 2.41 7.81 -4.73
C PRO A 188 3.63 7.98 -5.64
N PRO A 189 3.47 7.91 -6.98
CA PRO A 189 4.57 8.10 -7.91
C PRO A 189 5.22 9.49 -7.71
N GLY A 190 6.56 9.53 -7.65
CA GLY A 190 7.35 10.77 -7.62
C GLY A 190 7.66 11.37 -6.25
N LYS A 191 7.74 10.58 -5.17
CA LYS A 191 8.20 11.02 -3.85
C LYS A 191 9.31 10.18 -3.28
#